data_AF-A0A507DSK4-F1
#
_entry.id   AF-A0A507DSK4-F1
#
_cell.length_a   1.000
_cell.length_b   1.000
_cell.length_c   1.000
_cell.angle_alpha   90.00
_cell.angle_beta   90.00
_cell.angle_gamma   90.00
#
_symmetry.space_group_name_H-M   'P 1'
#
loop_
_entity.id
_entity.type
_entity.pdbx_description
1 polymer ?
#
loop_
_entity_poly.entity_id
_entity_poly.type
_entity_poly.pdbx_seq_one_letter_code
_entity_poly.pdbx_strand_id
1 'polypeptide(L)'
;MRASTQWHFILLLLGLLLNLPNLVPALPQKAEDINPYLPPANDVAPPPNIDCMVMWADYTCCASNMKTSKGTVLVQASGRGKNCPLSLERKEYCIVGDADCSTSGAWKTVRALDGGALIIALVGAVAAMLGSV
;
A
#
# COMPACT_ATOMS: atom_id res chain seq x y z
N MET A 1 -13.68 -24.58 40.53
CA MET A 1 -13.18 -25.50 39.47
C MET A 1 -14.38 -25.96 38.64
N ARG A 2 -14.67 -25.35 37.48
CA ARG A 2 -15.63 -25.81 36.45
C ARG A 2 -15.63 -24.78 35.30
N ALA A 3 -14.59 -24.80 34.47
CA ALA A 3 -14.47 -23.91 33.30
C ALA A 3 -13.66 -24.57 32.16
N SER A 4 -13.75 -25.90 32.02
CA SER A 4 -12.89 -26.66 31.08
C SER A 4 -13.66 -27.31 29.92
N THR A 5 -14.99 -27.40 30.01
CA THR A 5 -15.82 -28.11 29.01
C THR A 5 -16.29 -27.26 27.83
N GLN A 6 -16.15 -25.93 27.87
CA GLN A 6 -16.64 -25.05 26.80
C GLN A 6 -15.73 -25.03 25.56
N TRP A 7 -14.43 -25.28 25.72
CA TRP A 7 -13.45 -25.23 24.62
C TRP A 7 -13.54 -26.44 23.67
N HIS A 8 -13.98 -27.60 24.15
CA HIS A 8 -14.08 -28.80 23.34
C HIS A 8 -15.21 -28.75 22.30
N PHE A 9 -16.31 -28.06 22.62
CA PHE A 9 -17.42 -27.89 21.68
C PHE A 9 -17.06 -26.97 20.50
N ILE A 10 -16.23 -25.95 20.72
CA ILE A 10 -15.82 -25.01 19.67
C ILE A 10 -14.90 -25.71 18.65
N LEU A 11 -13.99 -26.58 19.11
CA LEU A 11 -13.07 -27.31 18.22
C LEU A 11 -13.79 -28.36 17.36
N LEU A 12 -14.83 -29.02 17.90
CA LEU A 12 -15.66 -29.95 17.13
C LEU A 12 -16.49 -29.26 16.04
N LEU A 13 -17.01 -28.06 16.31
CA LEU A 13 -17.73 -27.25 15.32
C LEU A 13 -16.82 -26.72 14.20
N LEU A 14 -15.58 -26.31 14.52
CA LEU A 14 -14.61 -25.88 13.51
C LEU A 14 -14.16 -27.02 12.59
N GLY A 15 -13.98 -28.22 13.14
CA GLY A 15 -13.60 -29.41 12.37
C GLY A 15 -14.69 -29.86 11.39
N LEU A 16 -15.96 -29.68 11.74
CA LEU A 16 -17.09 -30.04 10.87
C LEU A 16 -17.25 -29.08 9.69
N LEU A 17 -16.92 -27.79 9.87
CA LEU A 17 -16.99 -26.78 8.80
C LEU A 17 -15.86 -26.92 7.76
N LEU A 18 -14.71 -27.48 8.13
CA LEU A 18 -13.56 -27.68 7.22
C LEU A 18 -13.65 -28.98 6.41
N ASN A 19 -14.63 -29.85 6.69
CA ASN A 19 -14.80 -31.14 6.04
C ASN A 19 -16.12 -31.21 5.24
N LEU A 20 -16.51 -30.10 4.60
CA LEU A 20 -17.50 -30.14 3.54
C LEU A 20 -16.80 -30.45 2.21
N PRO A 21 -16.96 -31.65 1.62
CA PRO A 21 -16.52 -31.88 0.25
C PRO A 21 -17.25 -30.90 -0.66
N ASN A 22 -16.46 -30.25 -1.53
CA ASN A 22 -16.86 -29.35 -2.61
C ASN A 22 -18.02 -29.94 -3.45
N LEU A 23 -19.25 -29.78 -2.98
CA LEU A 23 -20.45 -29.95 -3.77
C LEU A 23 -20.65 -28.67 -4.59
N VAL A 24 -19.77 -28.47 -5.57
CA VAL A 24 -20.00 -27.50 -6.62
C VAL A 24 -21.11 -28.09 -7.50
N PRO A 25 -22.33 -27.53 -7.50
CA PRO A 25 -23.36 -27.99 -8.42
C PRO A 25 -22.86 -27.75 -9.84
N ALA A 26 -22.74 -28.83 -10.60
CA ALA A 26 -22.46 -28.76 -12.03
C ALA A 26 -23.55 -27.90 -12.68
N LEU A 27 -23.20 -26.66 -13.03
CA LEU A 27 -24.09 -25.80 -13.81
C LEU A 27 -24.40 -26.52 -15.13
N PRO A 28 -25.66 -26.55 -15.57
CA PRO A 28 -26.02 -27.10 -16.86
C PRO A 28 -25.27 -26.31 -17.93
N GLN A 29 -24.34 -26.97 -18.61
CA GLN A 29 -23.71 -26.43 -19.80
C GLN A 29 -24.78 -26.37 -20.89
N LYS A 30 -25.55 -25.29 -20.88
CA LYS A 30 -26.35 -24.90 -22.01
C LYS A 30 -25.35 -24.63 -23.13
N ALA A 31 -25.33 -25.54 -24.10
CA ALA A 31 -24.54 -25.39 -25.30
C ALA A 31 -24.94 -24.06 -25.93
N GLU A 32 -24.08 -23.06 -25.78
CA GLU A 32 -24.21 -21.79 -26.48
C GLU A 32 -24.14 -22.12 -27.96
N ASP A 33 -25.22 -21.79 -28.66
CA ASP A 33 -25.44 -22.02 -30.07
C ASP A 33 -24.26 -21.42 -30.85
N ILE A 34 -23.54 -22.29 -31.57
CA ILE A 34 -22.35 -21.92 -32.33
C ILE A 34 -22.84 -21.07 -33.50
N ASN A 35 -22.83 -19.74 -33.35
CA ASN A 35 -23.07 -18.84 -34.47
C ASN A 35 -21.98 -19.10 -35.53
N PRO A 36 -22.32 -19.64 -36.72
CA PRO A 36 -21.34 -20.04 -37.73
C PRO A 36 -20.69 -18.85 -38.45
N TYR A 37 -21.10 -17.63 -38.15
CA TYR A 37 -20.45 -16.42 -38.66
C TYR A 37 -19.34 -15.96 -37.72
N LEU A 38 -18.25 -16.75 -37.66
CA LEU A 38 -16.97 -16.20 -37.25
C LEU A 38 -16.50 -15.25 -38.36
N PRO A 39 -16.37 -13.93 -38.11
CA PRO A 39 -15.80 -13.03 -39.09
C PRO A 39 -14.40 -13.54 -39.47
N PRO A 40 -13.95 -13.35 -40.73
CA PRO A 40 -12.64 -13.79 -41.16
C PRO A 40 -11.58 -13.25 -40.20
N ALA A 41 -10.71 -14.14 -39.70
CA ALA A 41 -9.74 -13.87 -38.63
C ALA A 41 -8.71 -12.76 -38.93
N ASN A 42 -8.82 -12.11 -40.09
CA ASN A 42 -7.85 -11.17 -40.63
C ASN A 42 -8.21 -9.70 -40.37
N ASP A 43 -9.40 -9.40 -39.86
CA ASP A 43 -9.86 -8.02 -39.62
C ASP A 43 -9.79 -7.58 -38.15
N VAL A 44 -9.22 -8.42 -37.27
CA VAL A 44 -9.02 -8.05 -35.86
C VAL A 44 -7.85 -7.08 -35.79
N ALA A 45 -8.16 -5.79 -35.63
CA ALA A 45 -7.17 -4.76 -35.40
C ALA A 45 -6.24 -5.16 -34.24
N PRO A 46 -4.90 -4.96 -34.36
CA PRO A 46 -3.98 -5.22 -33.26
C PRO A 46 -4.42 -4.47 -31.99
N PRO A 47 -4.24 -5.06 -30.80
CA PRO A 47 -4.55 -4.36 -29.56
C PRO A 47 -3.73 -3.06 -29.45
N PRO A 48 -4.28 -2.00 -28.82
CA PRO A 48 -3.55 -0.77 -28.63
C PRO A 48 -2.31 -0.99 -27.76
N ASN A 49 -1.24 -0.25 -28.07
CA ASN A 49 -0.03 -0.22 -27.26
C ASN A 49 -0.27 0.69 -26.05
N ILE A 50 -0.19 0.13 -24.85
CA ILE A 50 -0.40 0.85 -23.60
C ILE A 50 0.86 0.67 -22.76
N ASP A 51 1.49 1.77 -22.40
CA ASP A 51 2.63 1.78 -21.48
C ASP A 51 2.14 1.55 -20.04
N CYS A 52 2.98 0.92 -19.22
CA CYS A 52 2.71 0.78 -17.81
C CYS A 52 2.57 2.15 -17.12
N MET A 53 1.58 2.27 -16.24
CA MET A 53 1.39 3.45 -15.40
C MET A 53 1.56 3.07 -13.92
N VAL A 54 2.47 3.77 -13.24
CA VAL A 54 2.77 3.57 -11.81
C VAL A 54 2.41 4.84 -11.05
N MET A 55 1.62 4.69 -9.99
CA MET A 55 1.37 5.73 -9.01
C MET A 55 2.37 5.60 -7.88
N TRP A 56 3.05 6.70 -7.53
CA TRP A 56 4.01 6.73 -6.45
C TRP A 56 3.37 7.34 -5.19
N ALA A 57 3.58 6.70 -4.05
CA ALA A 57 3.22 7.26 -2.76
C ALA A 57 4.15 8.41 -2.36
N ASP A 58 3.76 9.18 -1.34
CA ASP A 58 4.65 10.14 -0.72
C ASP A 58 5.92 9.46 -0.20
N TYR A 59 7.01 10.22 -0.18
CA TYR A 59 8.25 9.74 0.41
C TYR A 59 8.10 9.52 1.91
N THR A 60 8.74 8.48 2.42
CA THR A 60 8.98 8.35 3.85
C THR A 60 9.78 9.53 4.36
N CYS A 61 9.71 9.76 5.67
CA CYS A 61 10.68 10.61 6.34
C CYS A 61 12.12 10.16 6.03
N CYS A 62 13.05 11.08 6.20
CA CYS A 62 14.46 10.89 6.02
C CYS A 62 15.04 10.04 7.16
N ALA A 63 15.65 8.92 6.77
CA ALA A 63 16.44 8.08 7.65
C ALA A 63 17.81 7.85 7.00
N SER A 64 18.88 8.15 7.73
CA SER A 64 20.26 7.98 7.22
C SER A 64 20.49 8.70 5.87
N ASN A 65 19.98 9.93 5.73
CA ASN A 65 20.04 10.75 4.51
C ASN A 65 19.33 10.18 3.27
N MET A 66 18.46 9.19 3.46
CA MET A 66 17.69 8.57 2.38
C MET A 66 16.20 8.61 2.67
N LYS A 67 15.41 8.83 1.63
CA LYS A 67 13.94 8.70 1.64
C LYS A 67 13.49 7.71 0.59
N THR A 68 12.42 6.99 0.90
CA THR A 68 11.90 5.91 0.05
C THR A 68 10.45 6.18 -0.33
N SER A 69 10.09 5.98 -1.59
CA SER A 69 8.71 5.98 -2.07
C SER A 69 8.36 4.61 -2.65
N LYS A 70 7.13 4.17 -2.40
CA LYS A 70 6.58 2.92 -2.93
C LYS A 70 5.62 3.22 -4.07
N GLY A 71 5.81 2.53 -5.19
CA GLY A 71 4.96 2.57 -6.35
C GLY A 71 3.87 1.50 -6.29
N THR A 72 2.74 1.77 -6.94
CA THR A 72 1.68 0.81 -7.22
C THR A 72 1.34 0.90 -8.70
N VAL A 73 1.30 -0.24 -9.40
CA VAL A 73 0.92 -0.29 -10.81
C VAL A 73 -0.59 -0.04 -10.92
N LEU A 74 -0.97 1.00 -11.66
CA LEU A 74 -2.37 1.31 -11.97
C LEU A 74 -2.83 0.60 -13.25
N VAL A 75 -1.95 0.56 -14.24
CA VAL A 75 -2.23 -0.01 -15.57
C VAL A 75 -1.06 -0.87 -15.99
N GLN A 76 -1.33 -2.12 -16.32
CA GLN A 76 -0.34 -3.04 -16.89
C GLN A 76 -0.07 -2.69 -18.35
N ALA A 77 1.15 -2.96 -18.81
CA ALA A 77 1.49 -2.76 -20.21
C ALA A 77 0.69 -3.71 -21.12
N SER A 78 0.30 -3.23 -22.31
CA SER A 78 -0.40 -4.00 -23.33
C SER A 78 0.21 -3.78 -24.71
N GLY A 79 0.12 -4.81 -25.56
CA GLY A 79 0.70 -4.80 -26.91
C GLY A 79 2.22 -4.68 -26.86
N ARG A 80 2.74 -3.62 -27.47
CA ARG A 80 4.18 -3.28 -27.50
C ARG A 80 4.54 -2.13 -26.55
N GLY A 81 3.68 -1.83 -25.57
CA GLY A 81 3.96 -0.81 -24.57
C GLY A 81 5.14 -1.16 -23.67
N LYS A 82 5.67 -0.16 -22.98
CA LYS A 82 6.78 -0.31 -22.03
C LYS A 82 6.32 -1.01 -20.75
N ASN A 83 7.01 -2.09 -20.40
CA ASN A 83 6.77 -2.84 -19.18
C ASN A 83 7.00 -2.00 -17.91
N CYS A 84 6.28 -2.34 -16.85
CA CYS A 84 6.52 -1.78 -15.52
C CYS A 84 7.93 -2.13 -15.04
N PRO A 85 8.57 -1.26 -14.23
CA PRO A 85 9.81 -1.61 -13.55
C PRO A 85 9.58 -2.80 -12.61
N LEU A 86 10.59 -3.67 -12.49
CA LEU A 86 10.54 -4.84 -11.60
C LEU A 86 10.48 -4.44 -10.12
N SER A 87 11.15 -3.34 -9.77
CA SER A 87 11.09 -2.73 -8.44
C SER A 87 10.15 -1.55 -8.46
N LEU A 88 9.16 -1.58 -7.56
CA LEU A 88 8.30 -0.45 -7.26
C LEU A 88 8.80 0.31 -6.02
N GLU A 89 10.11 0.32 -5.80
CA GLU A 89 10.75 1.09 -4.75
C GLU A 89 11.70 2.10 -5.36
N ARG A 90 11.52 3.37 -5.01
CA ARG A 90 12.43 4.46 -5.40
C ARG A 90 13.09 5.02 -4.16
N LYS A 91 14.42 5.14 -4.21
CA LYS A 91 15.22 5.77 -3.16
C LYS A 91 15.87 7.03 -3.69
N GLU A 92 15.79 8.10 -2.91
CA GLU A 92 16.41 9.38 -3.22
C GLU A 92 17.14 9.91 -1.99
N TYR A 93 18.15 10.74 -2.23
CA TYR A 93 18.83 11.46 -1.17
C TYR A 93 17.89 12.50 -0.56
N CYS A 94 18.01 12.66 0.74
CA CYS A 94 17.35 13.74 1.46
C CYS A 94 17.96 15.08 1.09
N ILE A 95 17.10 16.09 0.98
CA ILE A 95 17.51 17.49 0.80
C ILE A 95 17.22 18.28 2.08
N VAL A 96 17.89 19.43 2.22
CA VAL A 96 17.66 20.33 3.35
C VAL A 96 16.18 20.75 3.37
N GLY A 97 15.47 20.43 4.46
CA GLY A 97 14.05 20.72 4.63
C GLY A 97 13.12 19.50 4.52
N ASP A 98 13.61 18.33 4.14
CA ASP A 98 12.85 17.09 4.28
C ASP A 98 12.63 16.74 5.77
N ALA A 99 11.53 16.04 6.08
CA ALA A 99 11.21 15.66 7.46
C ALA A 99 12.06 14.47 7.94
N ASP A 100 12.74 14.60 9.09
CA ASP A 100 13.52 13.52 9.69
C ASP A 100 12.66 12.50 10.43
N CYS A 101 13.01 11.21 10.33
CA CYS A 101 12.30 10.13 11.05
C CYS A 101 12.51 10.15 12.57
N SER A 102 13.53 10.85 13.07
CA SER A 102 13.84 10.97 14.50
C SER A 102 12.88 11.90 15.25
N THR A 103 12.22 12.81 14.54
CA THR A 103 11.39 13.87 15.13
C THR A 103 9.89 13.62 14.92
N SER A 104 9.42 12.39 15.10
CA SER A 104 7.99 12.03 15.02
C SER A 104 7.08 12.76 16.02
N GLY A 105 7.60 13.71 16.82
CA GLY A 105 6.82 14.63 17.65
C GLY A 105 7.25 16.11 17.67
N ALA A 106 8.29 16.54 16.95
CA ALA A 106 8.85 17.90 17.14
C ALA A 106 8.46 18.94 16.07
N TRP A 107 7.86 18.54 14.94
CA TRP A 107 7.57 19.47 13.84
C TRP A 107 6.13 20.01 13.80
N LYS A 108 5.35 19.88 14.89
CA LYS A 108 4.08 20.64 15.02
C LYS A 108 4.25 22.13 15.32
N THR A 109 5.47 22.66 15.53
CA THR A 109 5.63 24.07 15.92
C THR A 109 6.55 24.93 15.04
N VAL A 110 6.94 24.51 13.84
CA VAL A 110 7.65 25.41 12.90
C VAL A 110 7.27 25.14 11.44
N ARG A 111 6.01 25.39 11.11
CA ARG A 111 5.62 25.84 9.76
C ARG A 111 4.45 26.82 9.86
N ALA A 112 4.80 28.04 10.29
CA ALA A 112 4.04 29.25 10.03
C ALA A 112 5.00 30.44 10.11
N LEU A 113 5.97 30.52 9.20
CA LEU A 113 6.74 31.74 8.96
C LEU A 113 7.01 31.95 7.46
N ASP A 114 5.96 31.86 6.65
CA ASP A 114 5.84 32.66 5.42
C ASP A 114 5.03 33.95 5.67
N GLY A 115 5.06 34.45 6.92
CA GLY A 115 4.33 35.67 7.28
C GLY A 115 4.43 36.02 8.77
N GLY A 116 5.61 36.48 9.20
CA GLY A 116 5.81 37.34 10.38
C GLY A 116 5.12 36.96 11.70
N ALA A 117 5.77 36.16 12.55
CA ALA A 117 5.61 36.20 14.01
C ALA A 117 6.79 35.49 14.70
N LEU A 118 7.78 36.27 15.13
CA LEU A 118 8.90 35.81 15.94
C LEU A 118 8.38 35.37 17.32
N ILE A 119 8.10 34.08 17.53
CA ILE A 119 7.81 33.54 18.86
C ILE A 119 9.02 32.73 19.35
N ILE A 120 9.70 33.34 20.32
CA ILE A 120 10.83 32.82 21.07
C ILE A 120 10.34 31.64 21.91
N ALA A 121 10.70 30.40 21.55
CA ALA A 121 10.52 29.24 22.41
C ALA A 121 11.72 29.12 23.38
N LEU A 122 11.75 29.94 24.44
CA LEU A 122 12.71 29.84 25.54
C LEU A 122 12.23 29.00 26.74
N VAL A 123 11.20 28.14 26.58
CA VAL A 123 10.59 27.47 27.75
C VAL A 123 11.17 26.08 28.06
N GLY A 124 12.07 25.54 27.23
CA GLY A 124 12.61 24.18 27.44
C GLY A 124 13.91 24.06 28.24
N ALA A 125 14.67 25.14 28.46
CA ALA A 125 16.06 25.04 28.94
C ALA A 125 16.27 25.30 30.44
N VAL A 126 15.27 25.80 31.18
CA VAL A 126 15.46 26.19 32.60
C VAL A 126 15.14 25.08 33.60
N ALA A 127 14.37 24.05 33.22
CA ALA A 127 13.97 22.98 34.15
C ALA A 127 15.09 21.97 34.47
N ALA A 128 16.21 21.96 33.74
CA ALA A 128 17.29 20.99 33.95
C ALA A 128 18.46 21.51 34.82
N MET A 129 18.47 22.78 35.26
CA MET A 129 19.62 23.36 36.00
C MET A 129 19.38 23.67 37.48
N LEU A 130 18.20 23.38 38.05
CA LEU A 130 17.90 23.65 39.47
C LEU A 130 17.41 22.43 40.26
N GLY A 131 17.71 21.22 39.79
CA GLY A 131 17.31 19.96 40.43
C GLY A 131 18.46 19.18 41.06
N SER A 132 19.37 19.85 41.78
CA SER A 132 20.34 19.20 42.68
C SER A 132 20.59 20.10 43.89
N VAL A 133 19.69 20.04 44.88
CA VAL A 133 19.96 20.39 46.28
C VAL A 133 19.75 19.14 47.10
#